data_AF-A0A8T7GEW1-F1
#
_entry.id   AF-A0A8T7GEW1-F1
#
_cell.length_a   1.000
_cell.length_b   1.000
_cell.length_c   1.000
_cell.angle_alpha   90.00
_cell.angle_beta   90.00
_cell.angle_gamma   90.00
#
_symmetry.space_group_name_H-M   'P 1'
#
loop_
_entity.id
_entity.type
_entity.pdbx_description
1 polymer ?
#
loop_
_entity_poly.entity_id
_entity_poly.type
_entity_poly.pdbx_seq_one_letter_code
_entity_poly.pdbx_strand_id
1 'polypeptide(L)' 'MIYRCQDGHVSFSKDLKFCGMKGCGLSVDIISEADVEWFYKISPGGLAIIESDLHLILEDRNMPKEVKKTIKQVFPKLG' A
#
# COMPACT_ATOMS: atom_id res chain seq x y z
N MET A 1 0.17 1.41 -8.27
CA MET A 1 -1.10 0.68 -8.04
C MET A 1 -1.13 0.15 -6.61
N ILE A 2 -2.33 -0.19 -6.13
CA ILE A 2 -2.55 -0.74 -4.79
C ILE A 2 -3.18 -2.12 -4.93
N TYR A 3 -2.51 -3.10 -4.33
CA TYR A 3 -2.85 -4.50 -4.38
C TYR A 3 -3.22 -5.01 -2.99
N ARG A 4 -4.06 -6.04 -2.91
CA ARG A 4 -4.39 -6.75 -1.67
C ARG A 4 -4.33 -8.26 -1.89
N CYS A 5 -3.75 -9.00 -0.94
CA CYS A 5 -3.89 -10.47 -0.92
C CYS A 5 -4.97 -10.91 0.10
N GLN A 6 -5.32 -12.20 0.05
CA GLN A 6 -6.37 -12.78 0.90
C GLN A 6 -6.06 -12.71 2.41
N ASP A 7 -4.79 -12.60 2.80
CA ASP A 7 -4.36 -12.42 4.21
C ASP A 7 -4.48 -10.96 4.69
N GLY A 8 -4.98 -10.04 3.87
CA GLY A 8 -5.12 -8.63 4.25
C GLY A 8 -3.82 -7.83 4.19
N HIS A 9 -2.78 -8.33 3.50
CA HIS A 9 -1.61 -7.51 3.17
C HIS A 9 -1.92 -6.60 1.99
N VAL A 10 -1.56 -5.33 2.16
CA VAL A 10 -1.64 -4.29 1.14
C VAL A 10 -0.25 -4.03 0.58
N SER A 11 -0.13 -4.04 -0.74
CA SER A 11 1.12 -3.71 -1.44
C SER A 11 0.92 -2.50 -2.34
N PHE A 12 1.76 -1.49 -2.18
CA PHE A 12 1.88 -0.34 -3.06
C PHE A 12 3.02 -0.62 -4.04
N SER A 13 2.72 -0.96 -5.29
CA SER A 13 3.69 -1.34 -6.32
C SER A 13 3.25 -0.87 -7.70
N LYS A 14 4.19 -0.79 -8.65
CA LYS A 14 3.86 -0.51 -10.06
C LYS A 14 3.18 -1.72 -10.71
N ASP A 15 3.77 -2.89 -10.54
CA ASP A 15 3.26 -4.17 -11.04
C ASP A 15 3.54 -5.26 -10.00
N LEU A 16 2.56 -6.11 -9.74
CA LEU A 16 2.66 -7.16 -8.73
C LEU A 16 1.73 -8.32 -9.06
N LYS A 17 2.29 -9.54 -9.16
CA LYS A 17 1.52 -10.78 -9.34
C LYS A 17 1.28 -11.55 -8.03
N PHE A 18 2.19 -11.37 -7.06
CA PHE A 18 2.17 -12.03 -5.75
C PHE A 18 2.44 -11.00 -4.66
N CYS A 19 1.93 -11.23 -3.45
CA CYS A 19 2.04 -10.34 -2.31
C CYS A 19 3.49 -9.88 -2.08
N GLY A 20 3.69 -8.57 -1.92
CA GLY A 20 5.01 -7.97 -1.71
C GLY A 20 5.56 -8.20 -0.30
N MET A 21 4.75 -8.77 0.61
CA MET A 21 5.20 -9.11 1.96
C MET A 21 6.06 -10.37 1.93
N LYS A 22 7.28 -10.25 2.49
CA LYS A 22 8.24 -11.35 2.55
C LYS A 22 7.62 -12.57 3.23
N GLY A 23 7.55 -13.68 2.51
CA GLY A 23 7.05 -14.97 3.01
C GLY A 23 5.56 -15.22 2.82
N CYS A 24 4.76 -14.27 2.34
CA CYS A 24 3.34 -14.49 2.09
C CYS A 24 3.09 -15.32 0.81
N GLY A 25 3.67 -14.90 -0.33
CA GLY A 25 3.62 -15.67 -1.59
C GLY A 25 2.22 -15.83 -2.23
N LEU A 26 1.16 -15.32 -1.60
CA LEU A 26 -0.20 -15.37 -2.12
C LEU A 26 -0.38 -14.47 -3.36
N SER A 27 -1.30 -14.82 -4.24
CA SER A 27 -1.74 -13.92 -5.32
C SER A 27 -2.36 -12.65 -4.76
N VAL A 28 -2.34 -11.59 -5.57
CA VAL A 28 -2.95 -10.31 -5.22
C VAL A 28 -4.00 -9.89 -6.22
N ASP A 29 -4.98 -9.15 -5.73
CA ASP A 29 -5.96 -8.45 -6.53
C ASP A 29 -5.65 -6.95 -6.54
N ILE A 30 -5.93 -6.28 -7.66
CA ILE A 30 -5.85 -4.82 -7.75
C ILE A 30 -7.09 -4.25 -7.05
N ILE A 31 -6.88 -3.47 -5.98
CA ILE A 31 -7.96 -2.78 -5.27
C ILE A 31 -8.06 -1.30 -5.65
N SER A 32 -6.99 -0.72 -6.20
CA SER A 32 -7.00 0.62 -6.78
C SER A 32 -5.87 0.79 -7.80
N GLU A 33 -6.17 1.47 -8.90
CA GLU A 33 -5.17 1.86 -9.90
C GLU A 33 -4.34 3.07 -9.45
N ALA A 34 -4.66 3.67 -8.30
CA ALA A 34 -3.92 4.79 -7.76
C ALA A 34 -2.42 4.46 -7.64
N ASP A 35 -1.58 5.33 -8.20
CA ASP A 35 -0.14 5.16 -8.16
C ASP A 35 0.50 6.06 -7.11
N VAL A 36 1.03 5.45 -6.06
CA VAL A 36 1.60 6.16 -4.91
C VAL A 36 3.13 6.12 -5.03
N GLU A 37 3.65 6.95 -5.93
CA GLU A 37 5.10 6.99 -6.26
C GLU A 37 6.01 7.24 -5.06
N TRP A 38 5.48 7.85 -4.01
CA TRP A 38 6.23 8.14 -2.78
C TRP A 38 6.85 6.88 -2.18
N PHE A 39 6.15 5.74 -2.20
CA PHE A 39 6.70 4.48 -1.70
C PHE A 39 7.87 3.96 -2.54
N TYR A 40 7.88 4.25 -3.85
CA TYR A 40 8.97 3.83 -4.74
C TYR A 40 10.27 4.58 -4.50
N LYS A 41 10.18 5.80 -3.98
CA LYS A 41 11.34 6.63 -3.61
C LYS A 41 12.05 6.10 -2.37
N ILE A 42 11.32 5.42 -1.48
CA ILE A 42 11.84 4.83 -0.25
C ILE A 42 12.37 3.43 -0.53
N SER A 43 11.63 2.66 -1.31
CA SER A 43 11.95 1.29 -1.68
C SER A 43 11.59 1.08 -3.15
N PRO A 44 12.52 0.71 -4.04
CA PRO A 44 12.22 0.54 -5.47
C PRO A 44 11.10 -0.46 -5.77
N GLY A 45 10.90 -1.46 -4.90
CA GLY A 45 9.79 -2.42 -4.98
C GLY A 45 8.49 -1.94 -4.35
N GLY A 46 8.46 -0.72 -3.83
CA GLY A 46 7.35 -0.14 -3.08
C GLY A 46 7.26 -0.61 -1.64
N LEU A 47 6.06 -0.60 -1.08
CA LEU A 47 5.78 -0.94 0.32
C LEU A 47 4.76 -2.07 0.39
N ALA A 48 4.99 -3.05 1.26
CA ALA A 48 3.99 -4.03 1.67
C ALA A 48 3.76 -3.94 3.18
N ILE A 49 2.50 -3.92 3.60
CA ILE A 49 2.09 -3.71 4.99
C ILE A 49 0.78 -4.45 5.27
N ILE A 50 0.52 -4.81 6.53
CA ILE A 50 -0.79 -5.33 6.95
C ILE A 50 -1.81 -4.18 6.91
N GLU A 51 -3.01 -4.41 6.39
CA GLU A 51 -4.05 -3.37 6.29
C GLU A 51 -4.37 -2.72 7.64
N SER A 52 -4.39 -3.49 8.72
CA SER A 52 -4.60 -2.98 10.08
C SER A 52 -3.57 -1.94 10.48
N ASP A 53 -2.36 -2.02 9.94
CA ASP A 53 -1.21 -1.20 10.30
C ASP A 53 -1.06 0.02 9.37
N LEU A 54 -1.94 0.16 8.37
CA LEU A 54 -1.94 1.33 7.48
C LEU A 54 -2.13 2.65 8.22
N HIS A 55 -2.73 2.66 9.40
CA HIS A 55 -2.83 3.89 10.21
C HIS A 55 -1.44 4.41 10.62
N LEU A 56 -0.47 3.52 10.87
CA LEU A 56 0.89 3.89 11.30
C LEU A 56 1.64 4.68 10.22
N ILE A 57 1.45 4.33 8.94
CA ILE A 57 2.09 5.06 7.84
C ILE A 57 1.45 6.45 7.65
N LEU A 58 0.17 6.62 7.99
CA LEU A 58 -0.51 7.91 7.92
C LEU A 58 -0.04 8.88 9.01
N GLU A 59 0.58 8.37 10.07
CA GLU A 59 1.19 9.16 11.14
C GLU A 59 2.57 9.71 10.75
N ASP A 60 3.21 9.20 9.69
CA ASP A 60 4.51 9.68 9.23
C ASP A 60 4.45 11.16 8.83
N ARG A 61 5.20 12.01 9.53
CA ARG A 61 5.26 13.46 9.30
C ARG A 61 5.92 13.83 7.98
N ASN A 62 6.75 12.95 7.43
CA ASN A 62 7.46 13.16 6.16
C ASN A 62 6.60 12.76 4.95
N MET A 63 5.50 12.01 5.17
CA MET A 63 4.60 11.64 4.10
C MET A 63 3.78 12.86 3.61
N PRO A 64 3.80 13.18 2.30
CA PRO A 64 3.05 14.29 1.74
C PRO A 64 1.54 14.17 2.01
N LYS A 65 0.87 15.31 2.25
CA LYS A 65 -0.59 15.35 2.50
C LYS A 65 -1.41 14.70 1.38
N GLU A 66 -1.02 14.91 0.13
CA GLU A 66 -1.71 14.32 -1.02
C GLU A 66 -1.58 12.79 -1.04
N VAL A 67 -0.42 12.25 -0.65
CA VAL A 67 -0.23 10.79 -0.52
C VAL A 67 -1.17 10.23 0.54
N LYS A 68 -1.26 10.88 1.72
CA LYS A 68 -2.19 10.50 2.79
C LYS A 68 -3.64 10.53 2.31
N LYS A 69 -4.03 11.56 1.54
CA LYS A 69 -5.36 11.69 0.97
C LYS A 69 -5.70 10.56 0.00
N THR A 70 -4.78 10.21 -0.90
CA THR A 70 -4.95 9.06 -1.81
C THR A 70 -5.16 7.77 -1.05
N ILE A 71 -4.36 7.51 0.00
CA ILE A 71 -4.52 6.31 0.84
C ILE A 71 -5.89 6.33 1.53
N LYS A 72 -6.32 7.45 2.14
CA LYS A 72 -7.64 7.56 2.77
C LYS A 72 -8.82 7.40 1.81
N GLN A 73 -8.66 7.78 0.54
CA GLN A 73 -9.69 7.56 -0.48
C GLN A 73 -9.89 6.07 -0.80
N VAL A 74 -8.81 5.29 -0.77
CA VAL A 74 -8.85 3.84 -1.01
C VAL A 74 -9.26 3.08 0.25
N PHE A 75 -8.87 3.58 1.42
CA PHE A 75 -9.20 2.99 2.72
C PHE A 75 -9.96 4.01 3.60
N PRO A 76 -11.25 4.26 3.33
CA PRO A 76 -12.04 5.29 4.03
C PRO A 76 -12.20 5.04 5.53
N LYS A 77 -12.02 3.79 5.99
CA LYS A 77 -12.04 3.43 7.43
C LYS A 77 -10.82 3.95 8.21
N LEU A 78 -9.77 4.43 7.54
CA LEU A 78 -8.60 5.09 8.15
C LEU A 78 -8.81 6.61 8.31
N GLY A 79 -10.00 7.10 7.93
CA GLY A 79 -10.35 8.51 7.76
C GLY A 79 -10.61 9.23 9.06
#